data_AF-A0A7X7XVH1-F1
#
_entry.id   AF-A0A7X7XVH1-F1
#
_cell.length_a   1.000
_cell.length_b   1.000
_cell.length_c   1.000
_cell.angle_alpha   90.00
_cell.angle_beta   90.00
_cell.angle_gamma   90.00
#
_symmetry.space_group_name_H-M   'P 1'
#
loop_
_entity.id
_entity.type
_entity.pdbx_description
1 polymer ?
#
loop_
_entity_poly.entity_id
_entity_poly.type
_entity_poly.pdbx_seq_one_letter_code
_entity_poly.pdbx_strand_id
1 'polypeptide(L)'
;MSTFESINCFLTDKDGNILNPYAPGAIFYKELFCRKICPEKQVLLKSGKTSEIYKVTALVKGYVAIWQDDKIYSLPIQFSQIKHLYLHAPPPTKLYFEVEDFECKFDFDYLENQDHKIIIKIKTLVKALSKVDILVPEIKINNLNFSDINLVCISADRVFDSVFFKNKFLLKCDKIRLKADVYQYNTLSDGDKKIYTNADELTEYGNKGILNPQKVSFSSLFVNGVLQPEINYKIKEGLLTLNTKNIPIKNSPIIIPFVTFKNIDGSIIKGVTYQYNTLSNGLKRVFTNQDELFKYSNKGILDPEEVSFYNLFINGVMQPKINYTLKKGLLILKTRDIPKKDVHITIEFITIKDKNNRILKAHSYEYNAFSTKKKVYTNKDELTYYGNRGILDPNLVSYYNLFINGVMQPKTNYSVKKGLLILKSKDSPINRAPITLQFITLYN
;
A
#
# COMPACT_ATOMS: atom_id res chain seq x y z
N MET A 1 -30.74 5.08 -4.99
CA MET A 1 -30.49 3.74 -4.41
C MET A 1 -29.00 3.54 -4.34
N SER A 2 -28.44 3.62 -3.13
CA SER A 2 -27.01 3.43 -2.88
C SER A 2 -26.66 1.97 -3.03
N THR A 3 -25.91 1.62 -4.07
CA THR A 3 -25.20 0.34 -4.14
C THR A 3 -24.20 0.32 -2.99
N PHE A 4 -24.50 -0.41 -1.92
CA PHE A 4 -23.50 -0.71 -0.89
C PHE A 4 -22.37 -1.47 -1.58
N GLU A 5 -21.20 -0.84 -1.67
CA GLU A 5 -19.98 -1.45 -2.18
C GLU A 5 -19.62 -2.64 -1.28
N SER A 6 -19.38 -3.83 -1.87
CA SER A 6 -19.17 -5.05 -1.09
C SER A 6 -17.74 -5.07 -0.53
N ILE A 7 -17.62 -4.83 0.78
CA ILE A 7 -16.35 -4.96 1.50
C ILE A 7 -16.18 -6.41 1.91
N ASN A 8 -15.16 -7.07 1.39
CA ASN A 8 -14.88 -8.48 1.59
C ASN A 8 -13.54 -8.66 2.32
N CYS A 9 -13.42 -9.72 3.10
CA CYS A 9 -12.13 -10.13 3.67
C CYS A 9 -11.67 -11.43 3.03
N PHE A 10 -10.43 -11.46 2.55
CA PHE A 10 -9.83 -12.64 1.92
C PHE A 10 -8.56 -13.09 2.62
N LEU A 11 -8.29 -14.39 2.58
CA LEU A 11 -6.98 -14.94 2.90
C LEU A 11 -5.99 -14.47 1.83
N THR A 12 -4.81 -14.03 2.25
CA THR A 12 -3.75 -13.51 1.36
C THR A 12 -2.38 -14.02 1.75
N ASP A 13 -1.40 -13.87 0.87
CA ASP A 13 0.01 -13.94 1.24
C ASP A 13 0.49 -12.63 1.90
N LYS A 14 1.77 -12.57 2.26
CA LYS A 14 2.40 -11.38 2.86
C LYS A 14 2.44 -10.15 1.93
N ASP A 15 2.25 -10.36 0.62
CA ASP A 15 2.29 -9.33 -0.42
C ASP A 15 0.88 -8.86 -0.80
N GLY A 16 -0.17 -9.52 -0.31
CA GLY A 16 -1.58 -9.19 -0.53
C GLY A 16 -2.25 -9.92 -1.68
N ASN A 17 -1.63 -10.96 -2.23
CA ASN A 17 -2.26 -11.78 -3.27
C ASN A 17 -3.28 -12.73 -2.63
N ILE A 18 -4.49 -12.84 -3.21
CA ILE A 18 -5.56 -13.73 -2.71
C ILE A 18 -5.11 -15.18 -2.79
N LEU A 19 -5.32 -15.93 -1.70
CA LEU A 19 -5.08 -17.36 -1.62
C LEU A 19 -6.41 -18.11 -1.47
N ASN A 20 -6.50 -19.28 -2.10
CA ASN A 20 -7.56 -20.24 -1.79
C ASN A 20 -7.27 -20.83 -0.39
N PRO A 21 -8.13 -20.64 0.62
CA PRO A 21 -7.89 -21.15 1.97
C PRO A 21 -7.80 -22.67 2.05
N TYR A 22 -8.37 -23.38 1.08
CA TYR A 22 -8.36 -24.85 1.00
C TYR A 22 -7.13 -25.40 0.25
N ALA A 23 -6.30 -24.53 -0.35
CA ALA A 23 -5.09 -24.96 -1.04
C ALA A 23 -3.98 -25.33 -0.03
N PRO A 24 -3.17 -26.38 -0.30
CA PRO A 24 -2.04 -26.74 0.53
C PRO A 24 -1.08 -25.56 0.77
N GLY A 25 -0.76 -25.29 2.04
CA GLY A 25 0.19 -24.24 2.42
C GLY A 25 -0.37 -22.81 2.43
N ALA A 26 -1.65 -22.60 2.10
CA ALA A 26 -2.29 -21.28 2.15
C ALA A 26 -2.35 -20.72 3.59
N ILE A 27 -2.62 -21.59 4.57
CA ILE A 27 -2.47 -21.31 5.99
C ILE A 27 -1.30 -22.15 6.49
N PHE A 28 -0.40 -21.51 7.23
CA PHE A 28 0.78 -22.17 7.74
C PHE A 28 0.49 -22.86 9.07
N TYR A 29 0.75 -24.16 9.10
CA TYR A 29 0.71 -25.00 10.29
C TYR A 29 2.12 -25.51 10.60
N LYS A 30 2.55 -25.42 11.86
CA LYS A 30 3.82 -25.99 12.31
C LYS A 30 3.72 -26.58 13.71
N GLU A 31 4.13 -27.82 13.86
CA GLU A 31 4.40 -28.43 15.17
C GLU A 31 5.62 -27.71 15.79
N LEU A 32 5.44 -27.07 16.94
CA LEU A 32 6.46 -26.20 17.55
C LEU A 32 7.52 -26.96 18.36
N PHE A 33 7.20 -28.16 18.83
CA PHE A 33 8.08 -29.00 19.64
C PHE A 33 7.97 -30.45 19.17
N CYS A 34 9.09 -31.17 19.08
CA CYS A 34 9.03 -32.62 18.89
C CYS A 34 8.23 -33.23 20.05
N ARG A 35 7.19 -34.01 19.73
CA ARG A 35 6.42 -34.78 20.73
C ARG A 35 7.37 -35.53 21.66
N LYS A 36 7.12 -35.44 22.97
CA LYS A 36 7.77 -36.32 23.94
C LYS A 36 7.42 -37.76 23.56
N ILE A 37 8.39 -38.66 23.73
CA ILE A 37 8.20 -40.11 23.50
C ILE A 37 7.09 -40.64 24.44
N CYS A 38 6.94 -40.06 25.64
CA CYS A 38 5.93 -40.48 26.59
C CYS A 38 4.57 -39.83 26.31
N PRO A 39 3.48 -40.62 26.26
CA PRO A 39 2.12 -40.11 26.11
C PRO A 39 1.69 -39.31 27.34
N GLU A 40 0.80 -38.34 27.15
CA GLU A 40 0.35 -37.48 28.25
C GLU A 40 -0.72 -38.17 29.10
N LYS A 41 -1.58 -38.99 28.46
CA LYS A 41 -2.63 -39.80 29.11
C LYS A 41 -2.91 -41.06 28.30
N GLN A 42 -3.37 -42.12 28.96
CA GLN A 42 -3.96 -43.30 28.33
C GLN A 42 -5.48 -43.23 28.46
N VAL A 43 -6.19 -43.53 27.38
CA VAL A 43 -7.66 -43.53 27.34
C VAL A 43 -8.16 -44.90 26.91
N LEU A 44 -9.12 -45.46 27.64
CA LEU A 44 -9.79 -46.70 27.26
C LEU A 44 -10.83 -46.41 26.17
N LEU A 45 -10.64 -46.98 24.99
CA LEU A 45 -11.60 -46.90 23.89
C LEU A 45 -12.82 -47.77 24.19
N LYS A 46 -13.97 -47.45 23.56
CA LYS A 46 -15.19 -48.27 23.67
C LYS A 46 -15.00 -49.73 23.23
N SER A 47 -13.93 -50.02 22.49
CA SER A 47 -13.53 -51.36 22.07
C SER A 47 -12.71 -52.13 23.11
N GLY A 48 -12.49 -51.58 24.32
CA GLY A 48 -11.66 -52.19 25.37
C GLY A 48 -10.14 -52.04 25.16
N LYS A 49 -9.70 -51.39 24.08
CA LYS A 49 -8.28 -51.11 23.81
C LYS A 49 -7.84 -49.81 24.48
N THR A 50 -6.64 -49.77 25.04
CA THR A 50 -6.01 -48.53 25.53
C THR A 50 -5.37 -47.77 24.37
N SER A 51 -5.62 -46.46 24.30
CA SER A 51 -5.03 -45.55 23.32
C SER A 51 -4.21 -44.49 24.02
N GLU A 52 -2.98 -44.30 23.56
CA GLU A 52 -2.07 -43.30 24.07
C GLU A 52 -2.35 -41.94 23.44
N ILE A 53 -2.70 -40.94 24.25
CA ILE A 53 -2.99 -39.58 23.78
C ILE A 53 -1.75 -38.71 23.95
N TYR A 54 -1.34 -38.08 22.85
CA TYR A 54 -0.21 -37.17 22.79
C TYR A 54 -0.72 -35.73 22.74
N LYS A 55 -0.10 -34.85 23.53
CA LYS A 55 -0.31 -33.40 23.40
C LYS A 55 0.58 -32.86 22.31
N VAL A 56 -0.05 -32.36 21.27
CA VAL A 56 0.58 -31.70 20.13
C VAL A 56 0.40 -30.19 20.29
N THR A 57 1.46 -29.43 20.07
CA THR A 57 1.39 -27.95 20.05
C THR A 57 1.64 -27.46 18.63
N ALA A 58 0.61 -26.91 18.00
CA ALA A 58 0.64 -26.42 16.63
C ALA A 58 0.53 -24.89 16.59
N LEU A 59 1.41 -24.24 15.83
CA LEU A 59 1.29 -22.86 15.41
C LEU A 59 0.42 -22.79 14.17
N VAL A 60 -0.62 -21.95 14.21
CA VAL A 60 -1.43 -21.58 13.04
C VAL A 60 -1.14 -20.13 12.73
N LYS A 61 -0.70 -19.81 11.51
CA LYS A 61 -0.50 -18.42 11.07
C LYS A 61 -0.86 -18.20 9.60
N GLY A 62 -1.20 -16.98 9.25
CA GLY A 62 -1.49 -16.56 7.88
C GLY A 62 -1.67 -15.05 7.80
N TYR A 63 -2.11 -14.57 6.64
CA TYR A 63 -2.43 -13.16 6.42
C TYR A 63 -3.83 -13.02 5.83
N VAL A 64 -4.54 -11.97 6.21
CA VAL A 64 -5.80 -11.57 5.56
C VAL A 64 -5.70 -10.13 5.09
N ALA A 65 -6.46 -9.79 4.06
CA ALA A 65 -6.62 -8.40 3.65
C ALA A 65 -8.09 -8.10 3.38
N ILE A 66 -8.46 -6.84 3.58
CA ILE A 66 -9.77 -6.30 3.21
C ILE A 66 -9.71 -5.90 1.75
N TRP A 67 -10.76 -6.16 1.00
CA TRP A 67 -10.92 -5.84 -0.40
C TRP A 67 -12.24 -5.10 -0.63
N GLN A 68 -12.20 -4.16 -1.57
CA GLN A 68 -13.36 -3.40 -2.04
C GLN A 68 -13.25 -3.31 -3.58
N ASP A 69 -14.31 -3.73 -4.28
CA ASP A 69 -14.40 -3.72 -5.74
C ASP A 69 -13.14 -4.30 -6.44
N ASP A 70 -12.79 -5.52 -6.06
CA ASP A 70 -11.63 -6.28 -6.58
C ASP A 70 -10.27 -5.61 -6.36
N LYS A 71 -10.18 -4.69 -5.40
CA LYS A 71 -8.92 -4.04 -5.02
C LYS A 71 -8.66 -4.21 -3.55
N ILE A 72 -7.42 -4.53 -3.24
CA ILE A 72 -6.95 -4.58 -1.86
C ILE A 72 -7.11 -3.20 -1.21
N TYR A 73 -7.72 -3.18 -0.04
CA TYR A 73 -8.10 -2.00 0.73
C TYR A 73 -7.25 -1.85 2.00
N SER A 74 -6.79 -2.95 2.59
CA SER A 74 -5.85 -2.95 3.73
C SER A 74 -4.49 -3.54 3.34
N LEU A 75 -3.43 -3.22 4.09
CA LEU A 75 -2.23 -4.07 4.06
C LEU A 75 -2.59 -5.49 4.53
N PRO A 76 -1.84 -6.53 4.14
CA PRO A 76 -2.00 -7.87 4.71
C PRO A 76 -1.78 -7.84 6.21
N ILE A 77 -2.80 -8.25 6.97
CA ILE A 77 -2.80 -8.29 8.43
C ILE A 77 -2.51 -9.72 8.84
N GLN A 78 -1.42 -9.90 9.58
CA GLN A 78 -1.03 -11.22 10.05
C GLN A 78 -1.94 -11.68 11.20
N PHE A 79 -2.37 -12.94 11.15
CA PHE A 79 -2.94 -13.64 12.28
C PHE A 79 -2.04 -14.80 12.71
N SER A 80 -2.00 -15.09 14.00
CA SER A 80 -1.21 -16.18 14.57
C SER A 80 -1.78 -16.64 15.90
N GLN A 81 -1.87 -17.95 16.11
CA GLN A 81 -2.30 -18.54 17.39
C GLN A 81 -1.65 -19.91 17.59
N ILE A 82 -1.31 -20.21 18.84
CA ILE A 82 -0.87 -21.55 19.26
C ILE A 82 -2.09 -22.35 19.72
N LYS A 83 -2.18 -23.59 19.26
CA LYS A 83 -3.21 -24.56 19.68
C LYS A 83 -2.59 -25.81 20.24
N HIS A 84 -3.18 -26.29 21.33
CA HIS A 84 -2.89 -27.59 21.89
C HIS A 84 -3.96 -28.59 21.42
N LEU A 85 -3.51 -29.70 20.86
CA LEU A 85 -4.34 -30.77 20.32
C LEU A 85 -4.00 -32.06 21.08
N TYR A 86 -5.01 -32.91 21.21
CA TYR A 86 -4.92 -34.19 21.90
C TYR A 86 -5.40 -35.25 20.93
N LEU A 87 -4.47 -36.09 20.47
CA LEU A 87 -4.76 -37.17 19.53
C LEU A 87 -3.75 -38.30 19.69
N HIS A 88 -4.14 -39.50 19.26
CA HIS A 88 -3.23 -40.63 19.19
C HIS A 88 -2.27 -40.46 18.00
N ALA A 89 -1.05 -40.02 18.31
CA ALA A 89 -0.03 -39.70 17.32
C ALA A 89 1.37 -40.14 17.81
N PRO A 90 1.62 -41.45 17.91
CA PRO A 90 2.92 -41.98 18.36
C PRO A 90 4.03 -41.62 17.34
N PRO A 91 5.24 -41.24 17.78
CA PRO A 91 6.39 -41.10 16.88
C PRO A 91 6.65 -42.42 16.12
N PRO A 92 7.00 -42.40 14.81
CA PRO A 92 7.43 -41.26 14.00
C PRO A 92 6.31 -40.59 13.17
N THR A 93 5.04 -40.64 13.60
CA THR A 93 3.94 -40.06 12.81
C THR A 93 4.15 -38.58 12.51
N LYS A 94 3.75 -38.14 11.31
CA LYS A 94 3.70 -36.74 10.89
C LYS A 94 2.28 -36.23 10.98
N LEU A 95 2.14 -34.92 11.19
CA LEU A 95 0.84 -34.27 11.23
C LEU A 95 0.53 -33.63 9.89
N TYR A 96 -0.67 -33.91 9.39
CA TYR A 96 -1.22 -33.30 8.19
C TYR A 96 -2.42 -32.44 8.59
N PHE A 97 -2.45 -31.21 8.09
CA PHE A 97 -3.46 -30.21 8.41
C PHE A 97 -4.26 -29.88 7.16
N GLU A 98 -5.58 -29.91 7.29
CA GLU A 98 -6.52 -29.68 6.21
C GLU A 98 -7.59 -28.67 6.67
N VAL A 99 -7.76 -27.60 5.91
CA VAL A 99 -8.78 -26.59 6.20
C VAL A 99 -10.12 -27.10 5.69
N GLU A 100 -11.11 -27.13 6.56
CA GLU A 100 -12.45 -27.65 6.25
C GLU A 100 -13.45 -26.52 6.07
N ASP A 101 -13.25 -25.43 6.79
CA ASP A 101 -14.10 -24.25 6.73
C ASP A 101 -13.26 -23.02 7.06
N PHE A 102 -13.44 -21.97 6.27
CA PHE A 102 -12.78 -20.69 6.44
C PHE A 102 -13.78 -19.55 6.24
N GLU A 103 -13.93 -18.72 7.27
CA GLU A 103 -14.78 -17.55 7.27
C GLU A 103 -13.92 -16.34 7.65
N CYS A 104 -13.89 -15.31 6.80
CA CYS A 104 -13.37 -14.01 7.18
C CYS A 104 -14.46 -12.94 7.04
N LYS A 105 -14.74 -12.24 8.13
CA LYS A 105 -15.72 -11.16 8.19
C LYS A 105 -15.07 -9.87 8.65
N PHE A 106 -15.48 -8.77 8.03
CA PHE A 106 -15.14 -7.43 8.44
C PHE A 106 -16.37 -6.80 9.11
N ASP A 107 -16.24 -6.42 10.38
CA ASP A 107 -17.33 -5.85 11.17
C ASP A 107 -17.16 -4.34 11.32
N PHE A 108 -18.19 -3.60 10.91
CA PHE A 108 -18.29 -2.15 11.01
C PHE A 108 -19.05 -1.78 12.28
N ASP A 109 -18.34 -1.58 13.39
CA ASP A 109 -18.97 -1.05 14.60
C ASP A 109 -19.25 0.45 14.38
N TYR A 110 -20.49 0.78 14.01
CA TYR A 110 -20.92 2.15 13.69
C TYR A 110 -21.11 3.03 14.93
N LEU A 111 -21.19 2.43 16.13
CA LEU A 111 -21.85 3.09 17.26
C LEU A 111 -20.95 3.54 18.40
N GLU A 112 -19.79 2.96 18.70
CA GLU A 112 -18.95 3.50 19.78
C GLU A 112 -17.55 2.85 19.73
N ASN A 113 -16.54 3.70 19.47
CA ASN A 113 -15.12 3.36 19.25
C ASN A 113 -14.82 2.78 17.86
N GLN A 114 -14.02 3.50 17.07
CA GLN A 114 -13.59 3.23 15.69
C GLN A 114 -12.71 1.97 15.54
N ASP A 115 -12.95 0.90 16.30
CA ASP A 115 -12.22 -0.35 16.21
C ASP A 115 -12.89 -1.22 15.14
N HIS A 116 -12.43 -1.07 13.90
CA HIS A 116 -12.75 -2.01 12.83
C HIS A 116 -12.22 -3.39 13.21
N LYS A 117 -13.11 -4.40 13.28
CA LYS A 117 -12.75 -5.75 13.71
C LYS A 117 -12.81 -6.70 12.53
N ILE A 118 -11.72 -7.45 12.33
CA ILE A 118 -11.74 -8.61 11.44
C ILE A 118 -11.91 -9.85 12.30
N ILE A 119 -12.94 -10.63 11.97
CA ILE A 119 -13.22 -11.91 12.60
C ILE A 119 -12.83 -13.00 11.60
N ILE A 120 -11.83 -13.79 11.95
CA ILE A 120 -11.45 -14.98 11.15
C ILE A 120 -11.86 -16.20 11.94
N LYS A 121 -12.60 -17.12 11.31
CA LYS A 121 -12.87 -18.45 11.85
C LYS A 121 -12.30 -19.49 10.91
N ILE A 122 -11.59 -20.46 11.48
CA ILE A 122 -10.97 -21.56 10.74
C ILE A 122 -11.33 -22.84 11.44
N LYS A 123 -11.90 -23.81 10.70
CA LYS A 123 -12.05 -25.19 11.14
C LYS A 123 -10.98 -26.01 10.43
N THR A 124 -10.14 -26.69 11.21
CA THR A 124 -9.03 -27.50 10.67
C THR A 124 -9.19 -28.95 11.13
N LEU A 125 -9.04 -29.88 10.19
CA LEU A 125 -8.86 -31.30 10.43
C LEU A 125 -7.35 -31.59 10.52
N VAL A 126 -6.96 -32.32 11.56
CA VAL A 126 -5.58 -32.80 11.74
C VAL A 126 -5.57 -34.31 11.69
N LYS A 127 -4.71 -34.88 10.85
CA LYS A 127 -4.49 -36.32 10.72
C LYS A 127 -3.08 -36.66 11.17
N ALA A 128 -2.94 -37.65 12.04
CA ALA A 128 -1.65 -38.24 12.39
C ALA A 128 -1.35 -39.42 11.45
N LEU A 129 -0.32 -39.29 10.63
CA LEU A 129 -0.01 -40.23 9.53
C LEU A 129 1.38 -40.83 9.72
N SER A 130 1.52 -42.13 9.46
CA SER A 130 2.84 -42.74 9.18
C SER A 130 2.70 -43.72 8.03
N LYS A 131 3.76 -43.84 7.23
CA LYS A 131 3.86 -44.94 6.27
C LYS A 131 3.92 -46.26 7.01
N VAL A 132 3.12 -47.21 6.55
CA VAL A 132 3.14 -48.60 6.99
C VAL A 132 3.13 -49.51 5.77
N ASP A 133 3.78 -50.64 5.92
CA ASP A 133 3.79 -51.69 4.91
C ASP A 133 2.76 -52.75 5.27
N ILE A 134 1.87 -53.06 4.33
CA ILE A 134 0.77 -54.01 4.49
C ILE A 134 1.03 -55.18 3.55
N LEU A 135 1.05 -56.38 4.11
CA LEU A 135 1.12 -57.62 3.33
C LEU A 135 -0.30 -58.01 2.92
N VAL A 136 -0.55 -58.10 1.62
CA VAL A 136 -1.84 -58.53 1.06
C VAL A 136 -1.68 -59.80 0.21
N PRO A 137 -2.66 -60.72 0.22
CA PRO A 137 -2.65 -61.88 -0.66
C PRO A 137 -2.69 -61.50 -2.14
N GLU A 138 -1.81 -62.10 -2.94
CA GLU A 138 -1.82 -61.99 -4.40
C GLU A 138 -2.84 -62.99 -4.98
N ILE A 139 -3.98 -62.51 -5.48
CA ILE A 139 -4.98 -63.37 -6.12
C ILE A 139 -4.63 -63.55 -7.60
N LYS A 140 -4.14 -64.75 -7.96
CA LYS A 140 -3.97 -65.16 -9.36
C LYS A 140 -5.24 -65.86 -9.83
N ILE A 141 -5.95 -65.26 -10.78
CA ILE A 141 -7.28 -65.69 -11.27
C ILE A 141 -7.30 -67.14 -11.82
N ASN A 142 -6.14 -67.72 -12.15
CA ASN A 142 -6.06 -68.99 -12.88
C ASN A 142 -5.76 -70.24 -12.03
N ASN A 143 -5.56 -70.14 -10.71
CA ASN A 143 -5.32 -71.33 -9.86
C ASN A 143 -6.04 -71.19 -8.50
N LEU A 144 -7.15 -71.90 -8.32
CA LEU A 144 -7.92 -72.01 -7.07
C LEU A 144 -7.33 -73.04 -6.07
N ASN A 145 -6.01 -73.24 -6.07
CA ASN A 145 -5.34 -74.04 -5.04
C ASN A 145 -4.91 -73.12 -3.90
N PHE A 146 -5.59 -73.22 -2.76
CA PHE A 146 -5.37 -72.43 -1.55
C PHE A 146 -4.07 -72.76 -0.79
N SER A 147 -3.19 -73.59 -1.33
CA SER A 147 -1.99 -74.08 -0.64
C SER A 147 -0.77 -73.16 -0.71
N ASP A 148 -0.72 -72.19 -1.64
CA ASP A 148 0.40 -71.26 -1.80
C ASP A 148 -0.08 -69.80 -1.92
N ILE A 149 -0.33 -69.14 -0.77
CA ILE A 149 -0.67 -67.72 -0.74
C ILE A 149 0.60 -66.88 -0.88
N ASN A 150 0.87 -66.36 -2.07
CA ASN A 150 1.87 -65.32 -2.27
C ASN A 150 1.40 -64.02 -1.57
N LEU A 151 2.28 -63.40 -0.78
CA LEU A 151 2.02 -62.09 -0.16
C LEU A 151 2.78 -61.00 -0.91
N VAL A 152 2.07 -59.94 -1.27
CA VAL A 152 2.64 -58.72 -1.88
C VAL A 152 2.64 -57.62 -0.82
N CYS A 153 3.74 -56.87 -0.76
CA CYS A 153 3.88 -55.73 0.12
C CYS A 153 3.36 -54.46 -0.55
N ILE A 154 2.41 -53.77 0.09
CA ILE A 154 1.89 -52.47 -0.33
C ILE A 154 2.21 -51.45 0.75
N SER A 155 2.87 -50.35 0.38
CA SER A 155 3.11 -49.23 1.29
C SER A 155 1.93 -48.26 1.26
N ALA A 156 1.38 -47.95 2.43
CA ALA A 156 0.23 -47.06 2.57
C ALA A 156 0.39 -46.09 3.75
N ASP A 157 -0.25 -44.92 3.67
CA ASP A 157 -0.31 -43.98 4.79
C ASP A 157 -1.39 -44.42 5.79
N ARG A 158 -0.98 -44.87 6.97
CA ARG A 158 -1.90 -45.19 8.08
C ARG A 158 -2.26 -43.92 8.83
N VAL A 159 -3.55 -43.64 8.94
CA VAL A 159 -4.11 -42.66 9.87
C VAL A 159 -4.22 -43.30 11.25
N PHE A 160 -3.51 -42.74 12.23
CA PHE A 160 -3.57 -43.19 13.63
C PHE A 160 -4.74 -42.57 14.37
N ASP A 161 -4.98 -41.28 14.11
CA ASP A 161 -6.08 -40.52 14.69
C ASP A 161 -6.34 -39.28 13.84
N SER A 162 -7.52 -38.71 14.01
CA SER A 162 -7.89 -37.44 13.41
C SER A 162 -8.74 -36.61 14.36
N VAL A 163 -8.40 -35.33 14.49
CA VAL A 163 -9.12 -34.39 15.37
C VAL A 163 -9.43 -33.10 14.64
N PHE A 164 -10.61 -32.54 14.92
CA PHE A 164 -10.97 -31.19 14.47
C PHE A 164 -10.65 -30.18 15.57
N PHE A 165 -10.18 -29.01 15.16
CA PHE A 165 -10.15 -27.85 16.03
C PHE A 165 -10.61 -26.59 15.31
N LYS A 166 -11.06 -25.61 16.10
CA LYS A 166 -11.51 -24.31 15.62
C LYS A 166 -10.60 -23.21 16.15
N ASN A 167 -10.23 -22.28 15.28
CA ASN A 167 -9.62 -21.01 15.65
C ASN A 167 -10.63 -19.89 15.42
N LYS A 168 -10.64 -18.93 16.33
CA LYS A 168 -11.29 -17.63 16.15
C LYS A 168 -10.24 -16.56 16.43
N PHE A 169 -9.98 -15.72 15.44
CA PHE A 169 -9.11 -14.56 15.57
C PHE A 169 -9.96 -13.30 15.56
N LEU A 170 -9.62 -12.37 16.42
CA LEU A 170 -10.18 -11.01 16.42
C LEU A 170 -9.01 -10.06 16.18
N LEU A 171 -8.93 -9.51 14.98
CA LEU A 171 -7.88 -8.56 14.61
C LEU A 171 -8.47 -7.15 14.67
N LYS A 172 -7.74 -6.22 15.27
CA LYS A 172 -8.03 -4.80 15.10
C LYS A 172 -7.40 -4.32 13.79
N CYS A 173 -8.19 -3.66 12.95
CA CYS A 173 -7.70 -3.00 11.76
C CYS A 173 -7.52 -1.52 12.09
N ASP A 174 -6.34 -1.19 12.63
CA ASP A 174 -6.04 0.17 13.09
C ASP A 174 -5.77 1.16 11.94
N LYS A 175 -5.62 0.67 10.70
CA LYS A 175 -5.17 1.46 9.55
C LYS A 175 -5.81 0.98 8.25
N ILE A 176 -6.90 1.62 7.88
CA ILE A 176 -7.55 1.42 6.59
C ILE A 176 -6.88 2.34 5.58
N ARG A 177 -6.33 1.81 4.48
CA ARG A 177 -5.69 2.68 3.48
C ARG A 177 -6.77 3.43 2.70
N LEU A 178 -6.65 4.75 2.65
CA LEU A 178 -7.55 5.57 1.86
C LEU A 178 -7.06 5.64 0.42
N LYS A 179 -7.88 5.22 -0.53
CA LYS A 179 -7.61 5.45 -1.95
C LYS A 179 -7.96 6.90 -2.31
N ALA A 180 -7.15 7.52 -3.16
CA ALA A 180 -7.45 8.86 -3.66
C ALA A 180 -7.89 8.81 -5.13
N ASP A 181 -8.97 9.52 -5.43
CA ASP A 181 -9.32 9.93 -6.79
C ASP A 181 -8.46 11.15 -7.14
N VAL A 182 -7.60 11.02 -8.16
CA VAL A 182 -6.76 12.13 -8.63
C VAL A 182 -7.11 12.47 -10.07
N TYR A 183 -7.60 13.68 -10.25
CA TYR A 183 -7.85 14.33 -11.53
C TYR A 183 -6.80 15.42 -11.75
N GLN A 184 -6.44 15.71 -13.00
CA GLN A 184 -5.48 16.75 -13.32
C GLN A 184 -6.01 17.58 -14.48
N TYR A 185 -6.21 18.87 -14.23
CA TYR A 185 -6.46 19.84 -15.27
C TYR A 185 -5.12 20.26 -15.89
N ASN A 186 -5.03 20.23 -17.21
CA ASN A 186 -3.83 20.59 -17.96
C ASN A 186 -4.18 21.60 -19.04
N THR A 187 -3.43 22.70 -19.12
CA THR A 187 -3.52 23.68 -20.20
C THR A 187 -2.15 24.25 -20.52
N LEU A 188 -2.04 24.97 -21.64
CA LEU A 188 -0.86 25.74 -22.00
C LEU A 188 -1.18 27.23 -21.89
N SER A 189 -0.22 28.00 -21.36
CA SER A 189 -0.31 29.45 -21.43
C SER A 189 -0.26 29.91 -22.88
N ASP A 190 -1.13 30.84 -23.26
CA ASP A 190 -1.06 31.55 -24.54
C ASP A 190 0.00 32.67 -24.52
N GLY A 191 0.49 33.06 -23.34
CA GLY A 191 1.40 34.18 -23.14
C GLY A 191 0.70 35.52 -22.88
N ASP A 192 -0.63 35.55 -22.93
CA ASP A 192 -1.42 36.79 -22.97
C ASP A 192 -2.44 36.87 -21.82
N LYS A 193 -3.00 35.74 -21.37
CA LYS A 193 -4.08 35.74 -20.36
C LYS A 193 -3.67 35.19 -19.00
N LYS A 194 -4.43 35.66 -18.00
CA LYS A 194 -4.36 35.24 -16.59
C LYS A 194 -5.58 34.46 -16.14
N ILE A 195 -6.57 34.29 -17.02
CA ILE A 195 -7.82 33.63 -16.74
C ILE A 195 -7.89 32.39 -17.61
N TYR A 196 -8.08 31.24 -16.98
CA TYR A 196 -8.19 29.95 -17.66
C TYR A 196 -9.51 29.30 -17.26
N THR A 197 -10.15 28.65 -18.22
CA THR A 197 -11.49 28.07 -18.10
C THR A 197 -11.48 26.62 -18.57
N ASN A 198 -12.62 25.93 -18.43
CA ASN A 198 -12.76 24.56 -18.96
C ASN A 198 -12.48 24.46 -20.47
N ALA A 199 -12.70 25.53 -21.24
CA ALA A 199 -12.43 25.54 -22.68
C ALA A 199 -10.93 25.50 -23.01
N ASP A 200 -10.07 25.84 -22.05
CA ASP A 200 -8.61 25.84 -22.22
C ASP A 200 -7.99 24.47 -21.91
N GLU A 201 -8.79 23.51 -21.42
CA GLU A 201 -8.30 22.18 -21.08
C GLU A 201 -7.79 21.44 -22.31
N LEU A 202 -6.59 20.86 -22.20
CA LEU A 202 -6.09 19.90 -23.17
C LEU A 202 -6.84 18.58 -22.98
N THR A 203 -7.87 18.39 -23.80
CA THR A 203 -8.83 17.29 -23.64
C THR A 203 -8.23 15.89 -23.82
N GLU A 204 -7.05 15.79 -24.42
CA GLU A 204 -6.24 14.57 -24.51
C GLU A 204 -5.73 14.06 -23.15
N TYR A 205 -5.67 14.92 -22.13
CA TYR A 205 -5.20 14.58 -20.78
C TYR A 205 -6.32 14.49 -19.74
N GLY A 206 -7.51 15.03 -20.03
CA GLY A 206 -8.67 15.05 -19.12
C GLY A 206 -9.80 15.89 -19.72
N ASN A 207 -11.04 15.70 -19.26
CA ASN A 207 -12.21 16.35 -19.85
C ASN A 207 -13.27 16.77 -18.82
N LYS A 208 -12.85 16.95 -17.56
CA LYS A 208 -13.74 17.36 -16.45
C LYS A 208 -13.63 18.85 -16.13
N GLY A 209 -12.73 19.58 -16.79
CA GLY A 209 -12.45 20.97 -16.52
C GLY A 209 -11.84 21.21 -15.14
N ILE A 210 -11.88 22.47 -14.70
CA ILE A 210 -11.40 22.91 -13.40
C ILE A 210 -12.45 22.53 -12.34
N LEU A 211 -12.11 21.58 -11.47
CA LEU A 211 -13.02 21.07 -10.45
C LEU A 211 -13.29 22.10 -9.35
N ASN A 212 -14.44 21.96 -8.69
CA ASN A 212 -14.77 22.75 -7.52
C ASN A 212 -13.82 22.43 -6.34
N PRO A 213 -13.05 23.39 -5.80
CA PRO A 213 -12.18 23.15 -4.65
C PRO A 213 -12.91 22.65 -3.40
N GLN A 214 -14.22 22.96 -3.27
CA GLN A 214 -15.06 22.48 -2.18
C GLN A 214 -15.52 21.03 -2.36
N LYS A 215 -15.30 20.39 -3.51
CA LYS A 215 -15.64 18.99 -3.77
C LYS A 215 -14.42 18.07 -3.90
N VAL A 216 -13.25 18.54 -3.49
CA VAL A 216 -12.00 17.77 -3.44
C VAL A 216 -11.36 17.87 -2.05
N SER A 217 -10.33 17.08 -1.79
CA SER A 217 -9.56 17.17 -0.53
C SER A 217 -8.60 18.34 -0.55
N PHE A 218 -7.77 18.45 -1.59
CA PHE A 218 -6.88 19.57 -1.82
C PHE A 218 -6.49 19.68 -3.30
N SER A 219 -5.92 20.81 -3.66
CA SER A 219 -5.38 21.08 -4.98
C SER A 219 -4.22 22.06 -4.89
N SER A 220 -3.27 21.94 -5.81
CA SER A 220 -2.12 22.83 -5.92
C SER A 220 -1.98 23.31 -7.35
N LEU A 221 -1.41 24.50 -7.59
CA LEU A 221 -1.17 25.02 -8.93
C LEU A 221 0.31 24.94 -9.27
N PHE A 222 0.64 24.34 -10.42
CA PHE A 222 1.98 24.36 -10.99
C PHE A 222 1.98 25.16 -12.29
N VAL A 223 2.94 26.06 -12.43
CA VAL A 223 3.18 26.82 -13.66
C VAL A 223 4.62 26.58 -14.08
N ASN A 224 4.82 26.03 -15.27
CA ASN A 224 6.15 25.65 -15.79
C ASN A 224 6.96 24.77 -14.82
N GLY A 225 6.30 23.81 -14.15
CA GLY A 225 6.92 22.93 -13.15
C GLY A 225 7.18 23.58 -11.78
N VAL A 226 6.88 24.87 -11.60
CA VAL A 226 7.04 25.56 -10.31
C VAL A 226 5.71 25.62 -9.57
N LEU A 227 5.69 25.09 -8.35
CA LEU A 227 4.56 25.20 -7.42
C LEU A 227 4.29 26.68 -7.10
N GLN A 228 3.05 27.12 -7.29
CA GLN A 228 2.64 28.50 -7.05
C GLN A 228 2.10 28.69 -5.62
N PRO A 229 2.47 29.79 -4.94
CA PRO A 229 1.82 30.26 -3.71
C PRO A 229 0.32 30.50 -3.86
N GLU A 230 -0.48 30.14 -2.86
CA GLU A 230 -1.95 30.27 -2.90
C GLU A 230 -2.43 31.70 -3.14
N ILE A 231 -1.72 32.71 -2.63
CA ILE A 231 -2.07 34.13 -2.88
C ILE A 231 -1.96 34.52 -4.37
N ASN A 232 -1.14 33.81 -5.13
CA ASN A 232 -0.89 34.10 -6.54
C ASN A 232 -2.03 33.65 -7.45
N TYR A 233 -3.04 32.94 -6.95
CA TYR A 233 -4.14 32.48 -7.79
C TYR A 233 -5.44 32.28 -7.01
N LYS A 234 -6.53 32.09 -7.75
CA LYS A 234 -7.83 31.70 -7.21
C LYS A 234 -8.44 30.63 -8.10
N ILE A 235 -8.88 29.53 -7.49
CA ILE A 235 -9.61 28.46 -8.18
C ILE A 235 -11.08 28.53 -7.78
N LYS A 236 -11.96 28.48 -8.77
CA LYS A 236 -13.38 28.19 -8.63
C LYS A 236 -13.73 27.08 -9.61
N GLU A 237 -14.89 26.46 -9.43
CA GLU A 237 -15.43 25.54 -10.42
C GLU A 237 -15.46 26.23 -11.80
N GLY A 238 -14.79 25.64 -12.78
CA GLY A 238 -14.69 26.16 -14.14
C GLY A 238 -13.70 27.30 -14.38
N LEU A 239 -12.98 27.80 -13.36
CA LEU A 239 -12.22 29.04 -13.47
C LEU A 239 -10.93 29.04 -12.62
N LEU A 240 -9.81 29.34 -13.26
CA LEU A 240 -8.54 29.72 -12.63
C LEU A 240 -8.24 31.18 -12.94
N THR A 241 -7.97 31.99 -11.93
CA THR A 241 -7.48 33.36 -12.07
C THR A 241 -6.08 33.46 -11.46
N LEU A 242 -5.12 33.98 -12.23
CA LEU A 242 -3.77 34.30 -11.75
C LEU A 242 -3.72 35.76 -11.27
N ASN A 243 -3.35 35.95 -10.00
CA ASN A 243 -3.23 37.25 -9.34
C ASN A 243 -1.82 37.84 -9.46
N THR A 244 -0.94 37.22 -10.25
CA THR A 244 0.43 37.67 -10.47
C THR A 244 0.48 38.87 -11.40
N LYS A 245 1.51 39.71 -11.27
CA LYS A 245 1.79 40.78 -12.25
C LYS A 245 2.15 40.19 -13.62
N ASN A 246 3.00 39.17 -13.62
CA ASN A 246 3.51 38.55 -14.84
C ASN A 246 2.51 37.51 -15.37
N ILE A 247 2.43 37.41 -16.69
CA ILE A 247 1.69 36.36 -17.40
C ILE A 247 2.63 35.16 -17.60
N PRO A 248 2.16 33.91 -17.47
CA PRO A 248 3.01 32.75 -17.73
C PRO A 248 3.52 32.74 -19.17
N ILE A 249 4.76 32.30 -19.37
CA ILE A 249 5.40 32.28 -20.70
C ILE A 249 4.56 31.45 -21.67
N LYS A 250 4.41 31.90 -22.93
CA LYS A 250 3.70 31.18 -23.97
C LYS A 250 4.18 29.72 -24.08
N ASN A 251 3.23 28.80 -24.24
CA ASN A 251 3.42 27.34 -24.27
C ASN A 251 3.94 26.73 -22.97
N SER A 252 4.07 27.48 -21.87
CA SER A 252 4.39 26.88 -20.58
C SER A 252 3.19 26.11 -20.01
N PRO A 253 3.41 24.92 -19.42
CA PRO A 253 2.32 24.11 -18.88
C PRO A 253 1.77 24.74 -17.60
N ILE A 254 0.45 24.74 -17.50
CA ILE A 254 -0.31 25.10 -16.29
C ILE A 254 -1.10 23.88 -15.87
N ILE A 255 -0.82 23.40 -14.66
CA ILE A 255 -1.27 22.10 -14.19
C ILE A 255 -1.90 22.26 -12.81
N ILE A 256 -3.11 21.71 -12.63
CA ILE A 256 -3.79 21.64 -11.35
C ILE A 256 -4.13 20.18 -11.03
N PRO A 257 -3.35 19.47 -10.19
CA PRO A 257 -3.80 18.24 -9.56
C PRO A 257 -4.91 18.52 -8.54
N PHE A 258 -6.00 17.79 -8.67
CA PHE A 258 -7.09 17.70 -7.70
C PHE A 258 -7.06 16.32 -7.07
N VAL A 259 -6.76 16.26 -5.76
CA VAL A 259 -6.70 15.01 -5.00
C VAL A 259 -7.94 14.93 -4.13
N THR A 260 -8.66 13.82 -4.19
CA THR A 260 -9.88 13.58 -3.42
C THR A 260 -9.79 12.26 -2.68
N PHE A 261 -9.78 12.34 -1.37
CA PHE A 261 -9.96 11.24 -0.44
C PHE A 261 -11.41 11.22 0.03
N LYS A 262 -11.98 10.03 0.14
CA LYS A 262 -13.31 9.80 0.68
C LYS A 262 -13.25 8.86 1.87
N ASN A 263 -14.08 9.10 2.86
CA ASN A 263 -14.40 8.13 3.89
C ASN A 263 -15.19 6.96 3.29
N ILE A 264 -15.39 5.92 4.10
CA ILE A 264 -16.14 4.72 3.71
C ILE A 264 -17.60 5.04 3.40
N ASP A 265 -18.17 6.05 4.05
CA ASP A 265 -19.52 6.55 3.76
C ASP A 265 -19.59 7.44 2.50
N GLY A 266 -18.49 7.60 1.77
CA GLY A 266 -18.38 8.44 0.58
C GLY A 266 -18.15 9.94 0.85
N SER A 267 -18.17 10.39 2.11
CA SER A 267 -17.93 11.79 2.45
C SER A 267 -16.49 12.21 2.17
N ILE A 268 -16.28 13.44 1.68
CA ILE A 268 -14.94 13.93 1.31
C ILE A 268 -14.14 14.29 2.57
N ILE A 269 -12.92 13.77 2.65
CA ILE A 269 -11.97 14.13 3.70
C ILE A 269 -11.26 15.40 3.29
N LYS A 270 -11.42 16.49 4.05
CA LYS A 270 -10.80 17.77 3.72
C LYS A 270 -9.31 17.81 4.06
N GLY A 271 -8.54 18.34 3.12
CA GLY A 271 -7.13 18.65 3.28
C GLY A 271 -6.93 20.17 3.37
N VAL A 272 -5.90 20.57 4.10
CA VAL A 272 -5.39 21.94 4.17
C VAL A 272 -3.97 21.92 3.65
N THR A 273 -3.68 22.80 2.70
CA THR A 273 -2.35 23.05 2.18
C THR A 273 -1.75 24.28 2.84
N TYR A 274 -0.44 24.25 3.04
CA TYR A 274 0.34 25.39 3.48
C TYR A 274 1.70 25.36 2.78
N GLN A 275 2.24 26.52 2.45
CA GLN A 275 3.53 26.61 1.78
C GLN A 275 4.45 27.57 2.53
N TYR A 276 5.64 27.10 2.85
CA TYR A 276 6.75 27.96 3.25
C TYR A 276 7.57 28.31 2.01
N ASN A 277 7.81 29.60 1.77
CA ASN A 277 8.52 30.08 0.59
C ASN A 277 9.72 30.94 1.01
N THR A 278 10.90 30.66 0.46
CA THR A 278 12.12 31.44 0.67
C THR A 278 12.97 31.52 -0.60
N LEU A 279 13.95 32.44 -0.59
CA LEU A 279 14.97 32.56 -1.63
C LEU A 279 16.32 32.15 -1.07
N SER A 280 17.07 31.37 -1.84
CA SER A 280 18.46 31.11 -1.50
C SER A 280 19.30 32.38 -1.64
N ASN A 281 20.21 32.59 -0.70
CA ASN A 281 21.23 33.63 -0.79
C ASN A 281 22.52 33.15 -1.48
N GLY A 282 22.57 31.88 -1.90
CA GLY A 282 23.75 31.26 -2.52
C GLY A 282 24.88 30.86 -1.56
N LEU A 283 24.72 31.09 -0.25
CA LEU A 283 25.79 30.93 0.74
C LEU A 283 25.46 29.91 1.84
N LYS A 284 24.18 29.67 2.12
CA LYS A 284 23.76 28.84 3.25
C LYS A 284 22.93 27.63 2.86
N ARG A 285 22.93 26.64 3.75
CA ARG A 285 22.13 25.40 3.69
C ARG A 285 21.02 25.35 4.72
N VAL A 286 21.04 26.28 5.67
CA VAL A 286 20.15 26.33 6.82
C VAL A 286 19.16 27.46 6.60
N PHE A 287 17.88 27.12 6.60
CA PHE A 287 16.78 28.06 6.45
C PHE A 287 15.88 27.99 7.67
N THR A 288 15.45 29.15 8.15
CA THR A 288 14.60 29.28 9.33
C THR A 288 13.35 30.08 9.02
N ASN A 289 12.49 30.27 10.02
CA ASN A 289 11.31 31.14 9.89
C ASN A 289 11.66 32.57 9.49
N GLN A 290 12.87 33.06 9.80
CA GLN A 290 13.30 34.42 9.44
C GLN A 290 13.54 34.58 7.94
N ASP A 291 13.76 33.47 7.23
CA ASP A 291 13.98 33.47 5.79
C ASP A 291 12.67 33.45 5.00
N GLU A 292 11.53 33.34 5.66
CA GLU A 292 10.23 33.29 5.02
C GLU A 292 9.93 34.59 4.25
N LEU A 293 9.42 34.43 3.02
CA LEU A 293 8.84 35.52 2.26
C LEU A 293 7.43 35.82 2.79
N PHE A 294 7.35 36.71 3.79
CA PHE A 294 6.11 37.05 4.50
C PHE A 294 4.92 37.50 3.63
N LYS A 295 5.18 37.96 2.40
CA LYS A 295 4.13 38.28 1.42
C LYS A 295 3.31 37.07 0.96
N TYR A 296 3.82 35.85 1.15
CA TYR A 296 3.15 34.61 0.73
C TYR A 296 2.55 33.82 1.90
N SER A 297 3.17 33.89 3.08
CA SER A 297 2.79 33.12 4.26
C SER A 297 3.47 33.69 5.50
N ASN A 298 2.99 33.35 6.70
CA ASN A 298 3.53 33.87 7.96
C ASN A 298 3.54 32.85 9.12
N LYS A 299 3.50 31.55 8.81
CA LYS A 299 3.49 30.50 9.85
C LYS A 299 4.87 29.85 10.03
N GLY A 300 5.88 30.25 9.26
CA GLY A 300 7.18 29.64 9.26
C GLY A 300 7.18 28.22 8.70
N ILE A 301 8.22 27.46 9.03
CA ILE A 301 8.37 26.04 8.73
C ILE A 301 7.57 25.25 9.78
N LEU A 302 6.51 24.56 9.34
CA LEU A 302 5.67 23.76 10.24
C LEU A 302 6.41 22.54 10.79
N ASP A 303 5.91 21.99 11.89
CA ASP A 303 6.39 20.73 12.42
C ASP A 303 5.98 19.56 11.49
N PRO A 304 6.93 18.77 10.96
CA PRO A 304 6.63 17.53 10.23
C PRO A 304 5.67 16.57 10.98
N GLU A 305 5.68 16.61 12.32
CA GLU A 305 4.81 15.80 13.16
C GLU A 305 3.36 16.34 13.26
N GLU A 306 3.11 17.57 12.84
CA GLU A 306 1.77 18.20 12.86
C GLU A 306 1.10 18.26 11.47
N VAL A 307 1.66 17.58 10.47
CA VAL A 307 1.13 17.51 9.09
C VAL A 307 1.01 16.07 8.60
N SER A 308 0.27 15.82 7.52
CA SER A 308 0.15 14.48 6.94
C SER A 308 1.39 14.08 6.15
N PHE A 309 1.87 14.98 5.28
CA PHE A 309 3.13 14.86 4.55
C PHE A 309 3.57 16.23 4.03
N TYR A 310 4.78 16.29 3.49
CA TYR A 310 5.35 17.50 2.90
C TYR A 310 6.27 17.16 1.74
N ASN A 311 6.45 18.14 0.84
CA ASN A 311 7.33 18.07 -0.32
C ASN A 311 8.24 19.30 -0.33
N LEU A 312 9.54 19.10 -0.52
CA LEU A 312 10.50 20.20 -0.75
C LEU A 312 10.74 20.35 -2.25
N PHE A 313 10.59 21.56 -2.77
CA PHE A 313 10.93 21.92 -4.14
C PHE A 313 12.03 22.97 -4.14
N ILE A 314 13.06 22.75 -4.96
CA ILE A 314 14.12 23.72 -5.24
C ILE A 314 14.11 23.96 -6.74
N ASN A 315 13.86 25.22 -7.15
CA ASN A 315 13.71 25.58 -8.56
C ASN A 315 12.69 24.71 -9.33
N GLY A 316 11.56 24.38 -8.70
CA GLY A 316 10.52 23.50 -9.28
C GLY A 316 10.84 22.00 -9.27
N VAL A 317 12.07 21.60 -8.91
CA VAL A 317 12.45 20.18 -8.82
C VAL A 317 12.20 19.66 -7.40
N MET A 318 11.37 18.63 -7.29
CA MET A 318 11.13 17.91 -6.03
C MET A 318 12.42 17.29 -5.52
N GLN A 319 12.73 17.52 -4.24
CA GLN A 319 13.95 17.07 -3.60
C GLN A 319 13.73 15.76 -2.82
N PRO A 320 14.59 14.75 -3.01
CA PRO A 320 14.58 13.53 -2.20
C PRO A 320 14.73 13.80 -0.71
N LYS A 321 13.98 13.10 0.15
CA LYS A 321 14.00 13.29 1.61
C LYS A 321 15.39 13.15 2.25
N ILE A 322 16.26 12.32 1.70
CA ILE A 322 17.62 12.16 2.23
C ILE A 322 18.49 13.40 2.01
N ASN A 323 18.13 14.27 1.06
CA ASN A 323 18.87 15.50 0.75
C ASN A 323 18.64 16.61 1.78
N TYR A 324 17.77 16.42 2.76
CA TYR A 324 17.50 17.44 3.76
C TYR A 324 17.08 16.87 5.12
N THR A 325 17.06 17.74 6.12
CA THR A 325 16.37 17.54 7.40
C THR A 325 15.35 18.65 7.55
N LEU A 326 14.13 18.28 7.94
CA LEU A 326 13.07 19.23 8.27
C LEU A 326 12.69 19.04 9.74
N LYS A 327 12.59 20.14 10.47
CA LYS A 327 12.03 20.23 11.83
C LYS A 327 11.19 21.50 11.91
N LYS A 328 10.37 21.62 12.95
CA LYS A 328 9.67 22.88 13.25
C LYS A 328 10.66 24.04 13.24
N GLY A 329 10.40 25.03 12.40
CA GLY A 329 11.22 26.25 12.27
C GLY A 329 12.56 26.09 11.53
N LEU A 330 12.89 24.91 10.99
CA LEU A 330 14.24 24.61 10.51
C LEU A 330 14.27 23.65 9.31
N LEU A 331 14.87 24.10 8.21
CA LEU A 331 15.26 23.29 7.06
C LEU A 331 16.79 23.27 6.94
N ILE A 332 17.39 22.09 6.83
CA ILE A 332 18.83 21.91 6.58
C ILE A 332 19.01 21.10 5.30
N LEU A 333 19.66 21.66 4.30
CA LEU A 333 20.09 20.93 3.09
C LEU A 333 21.36 20.13 3.39
N LYS A 334 21.34 18.83 3.09
CA LYS A 334 22.46 17.89 3.30
C LYS A 334 23.31 17.64 2.07
N THR A 335 22.90 18.17 0.92
CA THR A 335 23.66 18.03 -0.32
C THR A 335 24.98 18.80 -0.25
N ARG A 336 25.87 18.60 -1.23
CA ARG A 336 27.14 19.37 -1.33
C ARG A 336 26.99 20.65 -2.14
N ASP A 337 26.00 20.74 -2.99
CA ASP A 337 25.68 21.94 -3.76
C ASP A 337 24.79 22.89 -2.94
N ILE A 338 25.01 24.19 -3.06
CA ILE A 338 24.15 25.21 -2.45
C ILE A 338 23.25 25.75 -3.56
N PRO A 339 21.92 25.86 -3.34
CA PRO A 339 21.06 26.50 -4.33
C PRO A 339 21.58 27.90 -4.64
N LYS A 340 21.67 28.24 -5.93
CA LYS A 340 22.21 29.54 -6.36
C LYS A 340 21.39 30.70 -5.77
N LYS A 341 22.00 31.88 -5.69
CA LYS A 341 21.31 33.10 -5.25
C LYS A 341 20.02 33.29 -6.05
N ASP A 342 18.96 33.70 -5.36
CA ASP A 342 17.61 33.98 -5.88
C ASP A 342 16.84 32.75 -6.41
N VAL A 343 17.37 31.53 -6.21
CA VAL A 343 16.63 30.30 -6.45
C VAL A 343 15.52 30.16 -5.42
N HIS A 344 14.30 29.90 -5.90
CA HIS A 344 13.14 29.65 -5.06
C HIS A 344 13.23 28.29 -4.38
N ILE A 345 12.95 28.29 -3.08
CA ILE A 345 12.83 27.12 -2.23
C ILE A 345 11.43 27.15 -1.63
N THR A 346 10.65 26.11 -1.91
CA THR A 346 9.27 25.99 -1.44
C THR A 346 9.09 24.66 -0.73
N ILE A 347 8.54 24.70 0.48
CA ILE A 347 8.08 23.51 1.19
C ILE A 347 6.56 23.52 1.18
N GLU A 348 5.97 22.53 0.52
CA GLU A 348 4.53 22.28 0.54
C GLU A 348 4.20 21.34 1.70
N PHE A 349 3.31 21.76 2.58
CA PHE A 349 2.77 20.96 3.67
C PHE A 349 1.31 20.64 3.38
N ILE A 350 0.95 19.37 3.52
CA ILE A 350 -0.42 18.90 3.34
C ILE A 350 -0.87 18.28 4.66
N THR A 351 -1.97 18.78 5.21
CA THR A 351 -2.60 18.27 6.43
C THR A 351 -4.00 17.77 6.10
N ILE A 352 -4.21 16.47 6.26
CA ILE A 352 -5.48 15.78 6.07
C ILE A 352 -5.92 15.30 7.44
N LYS A 353 -7.16 15.60 7.79
CA LYS A 353 -7.73 15.22 9.08
C LYS A 353 -8.97 14.37 8.90
N ASP A 354 -9.14 13.39 9.77
CA ASP A 354 -10.35 12.58 9.83
C ASP A 354 -11.55 13.39 10.37
N LYS A 355 -12.71 12.73 10.46
CA LYS A 355 -13.93 13.31 11.03
C LYS A 355 -13.79 13.74 12.50
N ASN A 356 -12.82 13.19 13.22
CA ASN A 356 -12.53 13.50 14.62
C ASN A 356 -11.41 14.54 14.76
N ASN A 357 -11.04 15.22 13.67
CA ASN A 357 -9.99 16.23 13.62
C ASN A 357 -8.58 15.68 13.96
N ARG A 358 -8.38 14.36 13.87
CA ARG A 358 -7.09 13.69 14.03
C ARG A 358 -6.33 13.76 12.72
N ILE A 359 -5.02 14.03 12.78
CA ILE A 359 -4.17 14.09 11.60
C ILE A 359 -3.92 12.68 11.08
N LEU A 360 -4.28 12.44 9.83
CA LEU A 360 -3.98 11.20 9.14
C LEU A 360 -2.55 11.27 8.60
N LYS A 361 -1.65 10.48 9.16
CA LYS A 361 -0.25 10.45 8.71
C LYS A 361 -0.12 9.71 7.37
N ALA A 362 0.57 10.34 6.43
CA ALA A 362 0.88 9.73 5.14
C ALA A 362 2.32 9.24 5.09
N HIS A 363 2.50 8.04 4.56
CA HIS A 363 3.80 7.55 4.14
C HIS A 363 4.05 7.98 2.69
N SER A 364 5.19 8.62 2.47
CA SER A 364 5.67 9.02 1.14
C SER A 364 6.90 8.21 0.78
N TYR A 365 6.94 7.73 -0.45
CA TYR A 365 8.09 7.07 -1.04
C TYR A 365 8.34 7.65 -2.44
N GLU A 366 9.61 7.81 -2.81
CA GLU A 366 9.99 8.38 -4.10
C GLU A 366 10.97 7.43 -4.77
N TYR A 367 10.55 6.91 -5.93
CA TYR A 367 11.47 6.26 -6.86
C TYR A 367 12.14 7.36 -7.68
N ASN A 368 13.47 7.39 -7.66
CA ASN A 368 14.27 8.41 -8.36
C ASN A 368 15.20 7.73 -9.37
N ALA A 369 15.24 8.26 -10.59
CA ALA A 369 16.10 7.78 -11.67
C ALA A 369 16.61 8.96 -12.51
N PHE A 370 17.68 8.73 -13.26
CA PHE A 370 18.08 9.63 -14.35
C PHE A 370 17.57 9.11 -15.68
N SER A 371 17.09 10.02 -16.53
CA SER A 371 16.75 9.65 -17.90
C SER A 371 17.99 9.15 -18.66
N THR A 372 17.84 8.02 -19.34
CA THR A 372 18.82 7.48 -20.30
C THR A 372 18.27 7.52 -21.73
N LYS A 373 17.35 8.47 -22.02
CA LYS A 373 16.59 8.60 -23.28
C LYS A 373 15.70 7.40 -23.63
N LYS A 374 15.59 6.42 -22.73
CA LYS A 374 14.65 5.29 -22.86
C LYS A 374 13.26 5.68 -22.35
N LYS A 375 12.30 4.81 -22.64
CA LYS A 375 10.90 4.96 -22.19
C LYS A 375 10.49 3.97 -21.10
N VAL A 376 11.32 2.97 -20.82
CA VAL A 376 11.01 1.91 -19.86
C VAL A 376 12.02 1.92 -18.72
N TYR A 377 11.50 2.07 -17.50
CA TYR A 377 12.27 2.13 -16.27
C TYR A 377 11.84 1.01 -15.34
N THR A 378 12.82 0.44 -14.66
CA THR A 378 12.65 -0.69 -13.74
C THR A 378 13.33 -0.39 -12.41
N ASN A 379 13.22 -1.31 -11.46
CA ASN A 379 13.93 -1.21 -10.18
C ASN A 379 15.46 -1.09 -10.35
N LYS A 380 16.03 -1.58 -11.46
CA LYS A 380 17.47 -1.47 -11.73
C LYS A 380 17.93 -0.05 -12.02
N ASP A 381 17.02 0.82 -12.43
CA ASP A 381 17.32 2.22 -12.75
C ASP A 381 17.19 3.14 -11.53
N GLU A 382 16.78 2.60 -10.38
CA GLU A 382 16.65 3.37 -9.15
C GLU A 382 18.00 3.88 -8.67
N LEU A 383 18.03 5.16 -8.30
CA LEU A 383 19.14 5.76 -7.56
C LEU A 383 19.08 5.27 -6.12
N THR A 384 19.75 4.15 -5.85
CA THR A 384 19.60 3.39 -4.60
C THR A 384 20.01 4.15 -3.32
N TYR A 385 20.79 5.22 -3.48
CA TYR A 385 21.16 6.12 -2.39
C TYR A 385 20.03 7.07 -1.97
N TYR A 386 18.97 7.22 -2.77
CA TYR A 386 17.75 7.95 -2.42
C TYR A 386 16.63 7.05 -1.88
N GLY A 387 16.58 5.80 -2.32
CA GLY A 387 15.58 4.81 -1.92
C GLY A 387 15.92 3.45 -2.51
N ASN A 388 15.41 2.36 -1.95
CA ASN A 388 15.80 0.99 -2.34
C ASN A 388 14.62 0.01 -2.43
N ARG A 389 13.39 0.52 -2.56
CA ARG A 389 12.17 -0.29 -2.64
C ARG A 389 11.69 -0.49 -4.07
N GLY A 390 12.34 0.15 -5.05
CA GLY A 390 11.92 0.14 -6.43
C GLY A 390 10.58 0.83 -6.67
N ILE A 391 10.01 0.58 -7.83
CA ILE A 391 8.70 1.07 -8.25
C ILE A 391 7.63 0.26 -7.50
N LEU A 392 6.90 0.91 -6.61
CA LEU A 392 5.85 0.27 -5.82
C LEU A 392 4.65 -0.14 -6.68
N ASP A 393 3.86 -1.09 -6.18
CA ASP A 393 2.59 -1.44 -6.80
C ASP A 393 1.60 -0.26 -6.65
N PRO A 394 1.07 0.30 -7.76
CA PRO A 394 0.11 1.39 -7.71
C PRO A 394 -1.19 1.03 -6.98
N ASN A 395 -1.54 -0.26 -6.89
CA ASN A 395 -2.69 -0.73 -6.11
C ASN A 395 -2.42 -0.76 -4.61
N LEU A 396 -1.15 -0.63 -4.19
CA LEU A 396 -0.76 -0.65 -2.79
C LEU A 396 -0.56 0.74 -2.16
N VAL A 397 -0.88 1.81 -2.89
CA VAL A 397 -0.72 3.20 -2.46
C VAL A 397 -2.03 3.97 -2.61
N SER A 398 -2.13 5.15 -1.98
CA SER A 398 -3.31 6.02 -2.13
C SER A 398 -3.36 6.69 -3.50
N TYR A 399 -2.23 7.24 -3.93
CA TYR A 399 -2.02 7.78 -5.27
C TYR A 399 -0.53 7.94 -5.56
N TYR A 400 -0.20 8.28 -6.80
CA TYR A 400 1.16 8.55 -7.23
C TYR A 400 1.19 9.63 -8.32
N ASN A 401 2.30 10.36 -8.38
CA ASN A 401 2.57 11.40 -9.36
C ASN A 401 3.94 11.20 -9.98
N LEU A 402 4.05 11.35 -11.30
CA LEU A 402 5.31 11.32 -12.02
C LEU A 402 5.77 12.76 -12.30
N PHE A 403 7.01 13.06 -11.98
CA PHE A 403 7.68 14.30 -12.33
C PHE A 403 8.87 14.00 -13.24
N ILE A 404 8.99 14.74 -14.33
CA ILE A 404 10.13 14.69 -15.24
C ILE A 404 10.67 16.10 -15.35
N ASN A 405 11.93 16.29 -14.96
CA ASN A 405 12.57 17.61 -14.92
C ASN A 405 11.75 18.67 -14.16
N GLY A 406 11.14 18.28 -13.03
CA GLY A 406 10.27 19.16 -12.21
C GLY A 406 8.84 19.32 -12.74
N VAL A 407 8.55 18.94 -13.98
CA VAL A 407 7.20 19.05 -14.54
C VAL A 407 6.40 17.78 -14.23
N MET A 408 5.25 17.95 -13.55
CA MET A 408 4.29 16.88 -13.30
C MET A 408 3.72 16.37 -14.62
N GLN A 409 3.70 15.05 -14.83
CA GLN A 409 3.25 14.43 -16.06
C GLN A 409 1.78 14.01 -15.99
N PRO A 410 1.01 14.14 -17.09
CA PRO A 410 -0.33 13.58 -17.20
C PRO A 410 -0.36 12.07 -17.07
N LYS A 411 -1.38 11.53 -16.38
CA LYS A 411 -1.53 10.07 -16.16
C LYS A 411 -1.63 9.26 -17.46
N THR A 412 -2.15 9.85 -18.53
CA THR A 412 -2.22 9.20 -19.85
C THR A 412 -0.85 9.04 -20.50
N ASN A 413 0.13 9.87 -20.13
CA ASN A 413 1.49 9.85 -20.68
C ASN A 413 2.39 8.76 -20.07
N TYR A 414 1.90 7.98 -19.11
CA TYR A 414 2.67 6.88 -18.54
C TYR A 414 1.80 5.73 -18.05
N SER A 415 2.43 4.64 -17.63
CA SER A 415 1.81 3.56 -16.88
C SER A 415 2.78 3.03 -15.84
N VAL A 416 2.25 2.72 -14.66
CA VAL A 416 3.00 2.18 -13.54
C VAL A 416 2.45 0.79 -13.22
N LYS A 417 3.35 -0.17 -12.98
CA LYS A 417 3.08 -1.47 -12.36
C LYS A 417 4.19 -1.72 -11.33
N LYS A 418 4.00 -2.68 -10.43
CA LYS A 418 5.07 -3.10 -9.50
C LYS A 418 6.34 -3.39 -10.31
N GLY A 419 7.42 -2.67 -10.01
CA GLY A 419 8.72 -2.81 -10.66
C GLY A 419 8.88 -2.18 -12.04
N LEU A 420 7.88 -1.48 -12.58
CA LEU A 420 7.86 -1.03 -13.97
C LEU A 420 7.18 0.33 -14.17
N LEU A 421 7.88 1.24 -14.83
CA LEU A 421 7.35 2.52 -15.33
C LEU A 421 7.57 2.58 -16.84
N ILE A 422 6.49 2.83 -17.60
CA ILE A 422 6.54 3.00 -19.06
C ILE A 422 6.06 4.42 -19.40
N LEU A 423 6.88 5.18 -20.11
CA LEU A 423 6.53 6.47 -20.70
C LEU A 423 5.89 6.25 -22.06
N LYS A 424 4.71 6.83 -22.26
CA LYS A 424 3.89 6.71 -23.47
C LYS A 424 3.98 7.95 -24.37
N SER A 425 4.58 9.03 -23.88
CA SER A 425 4.83 10.23 -24.67
C SER A 425 5.62 9.90 -25.96
N LYS A 426 5.38 10.69 -27.02
CA LYS A 426 6.11 10.55 -28.29
C LYS A 426 7.61 10.71 -28.07
N ASP A 427 8.00 11.74 -27.33
CA ASP A 427 9.39 12.04 -27.05
C ASP A 427 9.86 11.38 -25.74
N SER A 428 11.12 10.96 -25.75
CA SER A 428 11.80 10.51 -24.53
C SER A 428 12.33 11.72 -23.75
N PRO A 429 12.40 11.64 -22.41
CA PRO A 429 12.98 12.70 -21.61
C PRO A 429 14.45 12.97 -21.99
N ILE A 430 14.85 14.24 -21.93
CA ILE A 430 16.24 14.67 -22.17
C ILE A 430 17.20 13.82 -21.33
N ASN A 431 18.36 13.47 -21.90
CA ASN A 431 19.35 12.66 -21.21
C ASN A 431 19.72 13.30 -19.86
N ARG A 432 19.81 12.49 -18.81
CA ARG A 432 20.08 12.89 -17.43
C ARG A 432 19.03 13.81 -16.79
N ALA A 433 17.88 14.05 -17.42
CA ALA A 433 16.76 14.68 -16.74
C ALA A 433 16.35 13.85 -15.51
N PRO A 434 16.08 14.48 -14.35
CA PRO A 434 15.62 13.75 -13.18
C PRO A 434 14.20 13.24 -13.41
N ILE A 435 13.98 11.99 -13.01
CA ILE A 435 12.68 11.33 -13.04
C ILE A 435 12.35 10.95 -11.60
N THR A 436 11.26 11.49 -11.08
CA THR A 436 10.78 11.21 -9.73
C THR A 436 9.36 10.69 -9.82
N LEU A 437 9.15 9.44 -9.39
CA LEU A 437 7.83 8.85 -9.22
C LEU A 437 7.51 8.82 -7.73
N GLN A 438 6.64 9.75 -7.32
CA GLN A 438 6.20 9.89 -5.93
C GLN A 438 5.00 9.00 -5.67
N PHE A 439 5.03 8.27 -4.57
CA PHE A 439 3.95 7.45 -4.04
C PHE A 439 3.51 7.98 -2.68
N ILE A 440 2.22 8.22 -2.51
CA ILE A 440 1.62 8.66 -1.24
C ILE A 440 0.68 7.57 -0.75
N THR A 441 0.80 7.20 0.52
CA THR A 441 -0.05 6.21 1.19
C THR A 441 -0.57 6.79 2.49
N LEU A 442 -1.87 7.04 2.54
CA LEU A 442 -2.60 7.56 3.69
C LEU A 442 -3.42 6.44 4.33
N TYR A 443 -3.40 6.39 5.66
CA TYR A 443 -4.23 5.48 6.44
C TYR A 443 -5.24 6.27 7.25
N ASN A 444 -6.47 5.78 7.33
CA ASN A 444 -7.54 6.20 8.23
C ASN A 444 -7.56 5.31 9.48
#